data_AF-A0A9Q3V2J0-F1
#
_entry.id   AF-A0A9Q3V2J0-F1
#
_cell.length_a   1.000
_cell.length_b   1.000
_cell.length_c   1.000
_cell.angle_alpha   90.00
_cell.angle_beta   90.00
_cell.angle_gamma   90.00
#
_symmetry.space_group_name_H-M   'P 1'
#
loop_
_entity.id
_entity.type
_entity.pdbx_description
1 polymer ?
#
loop_
_entity_poly.entity_id
_entity_poly.type
_entity_poly.pdbx_seq_one_letter_code
_entity_poly.pdbx_strand_id
1 'polypeptide(L)'
;MKSSQQDFEKNATKKSAVKKIVKIIGVLFLILILGLGIAEYIYRNEKETPLYKIQQHLTYNKEDWANYENNKRILASSPVNSNITDVASAAPESPIDTLIWENTIKNKDYIPDEVLSEINRYKARDFSKLILAENKPTSEEAQNAIITHYKNEVSKLLDEYKAHIQMGTAYNAPLQSQDELVRVTAMVSAFNKERGNLGNIQMPLDVIYDFVQYKSEPNVWYVSDFSQNIPYDYKLNKERW
;
A
#
# COMPACT_ATOMS: atom_id res chain seq x y z
N MET A 1 50.17 16.69 55.09
CA MET A 1 50.05 16.85 53.63
C MET A 1 49.80 15.48 52.98
N LYS A 2 48.53 15.11 52.73
CA LYS A 2 48.11 13.90 51.97
C LYS A 2 46.77 14.17 51.25
N SER A 3 46.66 15.29 50.52
CA SER A 3 45.36 15.73 49.96
C SER A 3 45.34 16.01 48.46
N SER A 4 46.48 16.09 47.74
CA SER A 4 46.44 16.45 46.31
C SER A 4 46.52 15.27 45.34
N GLN A 5 47.13 14.14 45.75
CA GLN A 5 47.27 12.98 44.85
C GLN A 5 45.99 12.13 44.75
N GLN A 6 45.20 12.02 45.82
CA GLN A 6 43.94 11.26 45.81
C GLN A 6 42.84 11.89 44.92
N ASP A 7 42.85 13.22 44.76
CA ASP A 7 41.85 13.93 43.95
C ASP A 7 42.15 13.88 42.44
N PHE A 8 43.42 13.71 42.04
CA PHE A 8 43.79 13.54 40.63
C PHE A 8 43.43 12.13 40.10
N GLU A 9 43.67 11.08 40.89
CA GLU A 9 43.30 9.70 40.52
C GLU A 9 41.77 9.51 40.43
N LYS A 10 41.00 10.11 41.35
CA LYS A 10 39.52 10.08 41.30
C LYS A 10 38.95 10.79 40.08
N ASN A 11 39.55 11.91 39.65
CA ASN A 11 39.07 12.66 38.48
C ASN A 11 39.41 11.98 37.15
N ALA A 12 40.56 11.31 37.04
CA ALA A 12 40.95 10.55 35.84
C ALA A 12 40.08 9.30 35.63
N THR A 13 39.80 8.56 36.71
CA THR A 13 38.92 7.37 36.67
C THR A 13 37.46 7.75 36.37
N LYS A 14 36.97 8.86 36.92
CA LYS A 14 35.60 9.36 36.63
C LYS A 14 35.44 9.81 35.17
N LYS A 15 36.43 10.51 34.59
CA LYS A 15 36.42 10.85 33.14
C LYS A 15 36.47 9.62 32.22
N SER A 16 37.20 8.58 32.63
CA SER A 16 37.28 7.30 31.90
C SER A 16 35.95 6.53 31.96
N ALA A 17 35.29 6.49 33.12
CA ALA A 17 33.98 5.88 33.29
C ALA A 17 32.88 6.60 32.49
N VAL A 18 32.87 7.94 32.49
CA VAL A 18 31.92 8.74 31.70
C VAL A 18 32.10 8.50 30.20
N LYS A 19 33.33 8.41 29.68
CA LYS A 19 33.59 8.05 28.27
C LYS A 19 33.09 6.64 27.92
N LYS A 20 33.19 5.68 28.83
CA LYS A 20 32.65 4.33 28.64
C LYS A 20 31.13 4.32 28.62
N ILE A 21 30.48 5.05 29.53
CA ILE A 21 29.01 5.16 29.59
C ILE A 21 28.46 5.84 28.32
N VAL A 22 29.06 6.93 27.86
CA VAL A 22 28.63 7.61 26.61
C VAL A 22 28.78 6.70 25.39
N LYS A 23 29.86 5.90 25.32
CA LYS A 23 30.02 4.89 24.25
C LYS A 23 28.94 3.81 24.31
N ILE A 24 28.60 3.31 25.49
CA ILE A 24 27.56 2.29 25.66
C ILE A 24 26.19 2.85 25.26
N ILE A 25 25.86 4.07 25.67
CA ILE A 25 24.61 4.75 25.29
C ILE A 25 24.56 4.96 23.77
N GLY A 26 25.65 5.41 23.16
CA GLY A 26 25.73 5.59 21.70
C GLY A 26 25.54 4.29 20.92
N VAL A 27 26.13 3.17 21.40
CA VAL A 27 25.94 1.84 20.79
C VAL A 27 24.50 1.34 20.98
N LEU A 28 23.92 1.50 22.17
CA LEU A 28 22.51 1.14 22.41
C LEU A 28 21.55 1.94 21.53
N PHE A 29 21.81 3.23 21.34
CA PHE A 29 21.01 4.09 20.46
C PHE A 29 21.13 3.64 18.99
N LEU A 30 22.32 3.27 18.55
CA LEU A 30 22.55 2.76 17.20
C LEU A 30 21.87 1.40 16.98
N ILE A 31 21.89 0.51 17.97
CA ILE A 31 21.16 -0.77 17.96
C ILE A 31 19.65 -0.52 17.94
N LEU A 32 19.15 0.47 18.67
CA LEU A 32 17.73 0.85 18.65
C LEU A 32 17.30 1.32 17.26
N ILE A 33 18.09 2.20 16.63
CA ILE A 33 17.83 2.69 15.27
C ILE A 33 17.87 1.55 14.26
N LEU A 34 18.87 0.67 14.33
CA LEU A 34 18.96 -0.52 13.48
C LEU A 34 17.77 -1.46 13.71
N GLY A 35 17.38 -1.68 14.97
CA GLY A 35 16.23 -2.51 15.32
C GLY A 35 14.92 -1.95 14.78
N LEU A 36 14.71 -0.64 14.85
CA LEU A 36 13.55 0.05 14.26
C LEU A 36 13.57 -0.06 12.73
N GLY A 37 14.72 0.14 12.07
CA GLY A 37 14.84 -0.01 10.62
C GLY A 37 14.60 -1.44 10.15
N ILE A 38 15.11 -2.44 10.88
CA ILE A 38 14.87 -3.86 10.60
C ILE A 38 13.40 -4.23 10.84
N ALA A 39 12.78 -3.73 11.91
CA ALA A 39 11.37 -3.96 12.18
C ALA A 39 10.50 -3.34 11.08
N GLU A 40 10.78 -2.12 10.65
CA GLU A 40 10.04 -1.48 9.55
C GLU A 40 10.25 -2.21 8.22
N TYR A 41 11.44 -2.75 7.96
CA TYR A 41 11.69 -3.59 6.78
C TYR A 41 10.95 -4.93 6.81
N ILE A 42 10.94 -5.62 7.96
CA ILE A 42 10.29 -6.94 8.12
C ILE A 42 8.76 -6.82 8.17
N TYR A 43 8.23 -5.78 8.81
CA TYR A 43 6.78 -5.54 8.94
C TYR A 43 6.23 -4.61 7.86
N ARG A 44 7.02 -4.30 6.82
CA ARG A 44 6.55 -3.51 5.69
C ARG A 44 5.49 -4.31 4.94
N ASN A 45 4.24 -3.95 5.15
CA ASN A 45 3.19 -4.37 4.23
C ASN A 45 3.47 -3.66 2.90
N GLU A 46 3.79 -4.40 1.84
CA GLU A 46 4.09 -3.84 0.51
C GLU A 46 2.92 -2.97 -0.02
N LYS A 47 1.70 -3.22 0.49
CA LYS A 47 0.50 -2.44 0.18
C LYS A 47 0.42 -1.09 0.93
N GLU A 48 1.21 -0.85 1.97
CA GLU A 48 1.19 0.37 2.79
C GLU A 48 2.36 1.32 2.48
N THR A 49 2.40 1.88 1.27
CA THR A 49 3.44 2.86 0.90
C THR A 49 3.37 4.14 1.76
N PRO A 50 4.46 4.92 1.89
CA PRO A 50 4.42 6.20 2.61
C PRO A 50 3.29 7.12 2.10
N LEU A 51 3.08 7.13 0.78
CA LEU A 51 1.99 7.89 0.19
C LEU A 51 0.61 7.37 0.61
N TYR A 52 0.41 6.05 0.60
CA TYR A 52 -0.83 5.44 1.08
C TYR A 52 -1.13 5.82 2.54
N LYS A 53 -0.12 5.82 3.41
CA LYS A 53 -0.26 6.23 4.82
C LYS A 53 -0.62 7.71 4.97
N ILE A 54 -0.04 8.59 4.15
CA ILE A 54 -0.39 10.01 4.13
C ILE A 54 -1.84 10.19 3.68
N GLN A 55 -2.25 9.51 2.61
CA GLN A 55 -3.63 9.56 2.13
C GLN A 55 -4.60 9.11 3.23
N GLN A 56 -4.34 7.98 3.89
CA GLN A 56 -5.17 7.52 5.01
C GLN A 56 -5.29 8.57 6.12
N HIS A 57 -4.19 9.22 6.53
CA HIS A 57 -4.25 10.26 7.57
C HIS A 57 -5.07 11.48 7.18
N LEU A 58 -5.14 11.79 5.88
CA LEU A 58 -5.92 12.91 5.38
C LEU A 58 -7.41 12.57 5.24
N THR A 59 -7.76 11.29 5.05
CA THR A 59 -9.13 10.87 4.72
C THR A 59 -9.85 10.12 5.83
N TYR A 60 -9.14 9.44 6.74
CA TYR A 60 -9.75 8.56 7.75
C TYR A 60 -10.16 9.32 9.01
N ASN A 61 -11.39 9.10 9.45
CA ASN A 61 -11.87 9.51 10.76
C ASN A 61 -11.52 8.47 11.85
N LYS A 62 -11.91 8.72 13.09
CA LYS A 62 -11.57 7.85 14.24
C LYS A 62 -12.15 6.43 14.12
N GLU A 63 -13.34 6.27 13.56
CA GLU A 63 -13.98 4.97 13.33
C GLU A 63 -13.28 4.23 12.19
N ASP A 64 -12.92 4.92 11.10
CA ASP A 64 -12.16 4.34 9.98
C ASP A 64 -10.81 3.78 10.45
N TRP A 65 -10.12 4.46 11.38
CA TRP A 65 -8.88 3.96 11.98
C TRP A 65 -9.08 2.71 12.83
N ALA A 66 -10.13 2.67 13.66
CA ALA A 66 -10.42 1.51 14.51
C ALA A 66 -10.76 0.27 13.67
N ASN A 67 -11.55 0.48 12.61
CA ASN A 67 -11.93 -0.56 11.67
C ASN A 67 -10.71 -1.03 10.85
N TYR A 68 -9.80 -0.14 10.45
CA TYR A 68 -8.59 -0.47 9.70
C TYR A 68 -7.67 -1.40 10.51
N GLU A 69 -7.39 -1.04 11.76
CA GLU A 69 -6.58 -1.84 12.67
C GLU A 69 -7.23 -3.19 13.02
N ASN A 70 -8.56 -3.26 13.02
CA ASN A 70 -9.29 -4.51 13.21
C ASN A 70 -9.15 -5.42 11.97
N ASN A 71 -9.36 -4.89 10.77
CA ASN A 71 -9.27 -5.65 9.52
C ASN A 71 -7.83 -6.13 9.28
N LYS A 72 -6.82 -5.32 9.61
CA LYS A 72 -5.41 -5.71 9.58
C LYS A 72 -5.13 -6.93 10.46
N ARG A 73 -5.70 -6.97 11.66
CA ARG A 73 -5.58 -8.11 12.59
C ARG A 73 -6.25 -9.37 12.05
N ILE A 74 -7.42 -9.24 11.44
CA ILE A 74 -8.15 -10.36 10.84
C ILE A 74 -7.37 -10.95 9.65
N LEU A 75 -6.88 -10.11 8.74
CA LEU A 75 -6.08 -10.53 7.58
C LEU A 75 -4.77 -11.21 7.99
N ALA A 76 -4.08 -10.70 9.03
CA ALA A 76 -2.85 -11.31 9.54
C ALA A 76 -3.06 -12.69 10.19
N SER A 77 -4.29 -13.03 10.57
CA SER A 77 -4.65 -14.33 11.16
C SER A 77 -5.10 -15.39 10.14
N SER A 78 -5.16 -15.03 8.85
CA SER A 78 -5.49 -15.96 7.76
C SER A 78 -4.21 -16.58 7.19
N PRO A 79 -4.18 -17.89 6.89
CA PRO A 79 -2.98 -18.55 6.37
C PRO A 79 -2.69 -18.08 4.94
N VAL A 80 -1.56 -17.39 4.76
CA VAL A 80 -1.02 -16.99 3.45
C VAL A 80 -0.27 -18.19 2.87
N ASN A 81 -0.80 -18.79 1.80
CA ASN A 81 -0.03 -19.71 0.95
C ASN A 81 0.73 -18.88 -0.10
N SER A 82 2.00 -18.55 0.18
CA SER A 82 2.88 -17.86 -0.77
C SER A 82 4.06 -18.77 -1.14
N ASN A 83 3.90 -19.54 -2.23
CA ASN A 83 4.99 -20.28 -2.85
C ASN A 83 5.02 -20.00 -4.35
N ILE A 84 5.56 -18.85 -4.78
CA ILE A 84 6.20 -18.72 -6.10
C ILE A 84 7.32 -17.67 -5.98
N THR A 85 8.56 -18.12 -6.13
CA THR A 85 9.72 -17.27 -6.48
C THR A 85 9.92 -17.36 -7.98
N ASP A 86 9.86 -16.23 -8.69
CA ASP A 86 10.37 -16.15 -10.06
C ASP A 86 11.08 -14.81 -10.32
N VAL A 87 11.98 -14.82 -11.30
CA VAL A 87 13.15 -13.97 -11.50
C VAL A 87 12.83 -12.49 -11.79
N ALA A 88 13.43 -11.61 -10.97
CA ALA A 88 13.72 -10.18 -11.11
C ALA A 88 13.08 -9.37 -12.27
N SER A 89 11.74 -9.25 -12.27
CA SER A 89 11.07 -8.00 -12.63
C SER A 89 10.73 -7.26 -11.34
N ALA A 90 10.84 -5.93 -11.32
CA ALA A 90 10.32 -5.16 -10.18
C ALA A 90 8.83 -5.51 -9.99
N ALA A 91 8.43 -5.77 -8.74
CA ALA A 91 7.04 -6.07 -8.41
C ALA A 91 6.13 -4.94 -8.92
N PRO A 92 4.93 -5.25 -9.43
CA PRO A 92 3.99 -4.23 -9.82
C PRO A 92 3.63 -3.39 -8.58
N GLU A 93 3.55 -2.08 -8.78
CA GLU A 93 3.31 -1.08 -7.73
C GLU A 93 1.97 -0.40 -7.99
N SER A 94 1.17 -0.23 -6.95
CA SER A 94 -0.16 0.40 -7.03
C SER A 94 -0.13 1.77 -7.73
N PRO A 95 -1.19 2.12 -8.48
CA PRO A 95 -1.31 3.41 -9.14
C PRO A 95 -1.44 4.53 -8.10
N ILE A 96 -0.84 5.67 -8.42
CA ILE A 96 -0.71 6.83 -7.52
C ILE A 96 -1.42 8.04 -8.09
N ASP A 97 -2.22 8.71 -7.25
CA ASP A 97 -2.72 10.05 -7.55
C ASP A 97 -1.57 11.05 -7.43
N THR A 98 -1.11 11.58 -8.57
CA THR A 98 -0.04 12.59 -8.61
C THR A 98 -0.57 14.02 -8.69
N LEU A 99 -1.88 14.24 -8.94
CA LEU A 99 -2.42 15.59 -9.12
C LEU A 99 -2.33 16.42 -7.85
N ILE A 100 -2.60 15.80 -6.69
CA ILE A 100 -2.48 16.48 -5.38
C ILE A 100 -1.05 16.99 -5.19
N TRP A 101 -0.05 16.21 -5.59
CA TRP A 101 1.37 16.56 -5.45
C TRP A 101 1.88 17.52 -6.50
N GLU A 102 1.32 17.53 -7.70
CA GLU A 102 1.70 18.48 -8.74
C GLU A 102 1.47 19.92 -8.31
N ASN A 103 0.39 20.17 -7.55
CA ASN A 103 0.14 21.48 -6.96
C ASN A 103 1.19 21.82 -5.90
N THR A 104 1.53 20.88 -5.01
CA THR A 104 2.58 21.04 -3.99
C THR A 104 3.96 21.33 -4.61
N ILE A 105 4.31 20.60 -5.68
CA ILE A 105 5.56 20.80 -6.44
C ILE A 105 5.57 22.19 -7.09
N LYS A 106 4.47 22.59 -7.74
CA LYS A 106 4.35 23.88 -8.42
C LYS A 106 4.47 25.05 -7.45
N ASN A 107 3.90 24.92 -6.26
CA ASN A 107 3.92 25.94 -5.22
C ASN A 107 5.24 25.97 -4.41
N LYS A 108 6.15 25.02 -4.65
CA LYS A 108 7.40 24.83 -3.89
C LYS A 108 7.16 24.57 -2.40
N ASP A 109 6.04 23.94 -2.08
CA ASP A 109 5.74 23.47 -0.74
C ASP A 109 6.63 22.27 -0.38
N TYR A 110 6.80 22.00 0.90
CA TYR A 110 7.63 20.88 1.37
C TYR A 110 7.00 19.53 0.98
N ILE A 111 7.80 18.66 0.37
CA ILE A 111 7.45 17.27 0.07
C ILE A 111 8.55 16.40 0.68
N PRO A 112 8.21 15.39 1.49
CA PRO A 112 9.20 14.44 2.00
C PRO A 112 9.95 13.73 0.86
N ASP A 113 11.27 13.53 1.02
CA ASP A 113 12.14 12.96 -0.02
C ASP A 113 11.65 11.58 -0.52
N GLU A 114 11.12 10.75 0.38
CA GLU A 114 10.57 9.43 0.05
C GLU A 114 9.34 9.53 -0.87
N VAL A 115 8.45 10.49 -0.60
CA VAL A 115 7.25 10.75 -1.41
C VAL A 115 7.66 11.30 -2.77
N LEU A 116 8.63 12.22 -2.82
CA LEU A 116 9.17 12.75 -4.07
C LEU A 116 9.82 11.65 -4.91
N SER A 117 10.57 10.74 -4.28
CA SER A 117 11.17 9.56 -4.94
C SER A 117 10.11 8.63 -5.52
N GLU A 118 9.05 8.35 -4.76
CA GLU A 118 7.91 7.52 -5.20
C GLU A 118 7.17 8.15 -6.40
N ILE A 119 6.89 9.46 -6.36
CA ILE A 119 6.28 10.20 -7.47
C ILE A 119 7.17 10.15 -8.72
N ASN A 120 8.47 10.38 -8.57
CA ASN A 120 9.40 10.36 -9.70
C ASN A 120 9.51 8.96 -10.31
N ARG A 121 9.55 7.91 -9.48
CA ARG A 121 9.55 6.52 -9.94
C ARG A 121 8.26 6.18 -10.70
N TYR A 122 7.11 6.62 -10.19
CA TYR A 122 5.82 6.44 -10.86
C TYR A 122 5.77 7.18 -12.20
N LYS A 123 6.22 8.44 -12.26
CA LYS A 123 6.26 9.26 -13.50
C LYS A 123 7.23 8.72 -14.56
N ALA A 124 8.25 7.96 -14.15
CA ALA A 124 9.18 7.32 -15.06
C ALA A 124 8.63 6.03 -15.70
N ARG A 125 7.45 5.54 -15.28
CA ARG A 125 6.85 4.33 -15.85
C ARG A 125 6.35 4.58 -17.27
N ASP A 126 6.67 3.66 -18.17
CA ASP A 126 6.18 3.66 -19.54
C ASP A 126 4.87 2.86 -19.63
N PHE A 127 3.75 3.57 -19.79
CA PHE A 127 2.42 2.98 -19.97
C PHE A 127 2.03 2.83 -21.45
N SER A 128 2.90 3.19 -22.40
CA SER A 128 2.57 3.16 -23.84
C SER A 128 2.31 1.76 -24.39
N LYS A 129 2.80 0.73 -23.70
CA LYS A 129 2.64 -0.69 -24.06
C LYS A 129 1.36 -1.32 -23.51
N LEU A 130 0.60 -0.59 -22.69
CA LEU A 130 -0.65 -1.11 -22.15
C LEU A 130 -1.71 -1.21 -23.26
N ILE A 131 -2.39 -2.35 -23.29
CA ILE A 131 -3.44 -2.63 -24.27
C ILE A 131 -4.78 -2.55 -23.54
N LEU A 132 -5.68 -1.69 -24.02
CA LEU A 132 -7.02 -1.59 -23.46
C LEU A 132 -7.75 -2.93 -23.60
N ALA A 133 -8.41 -3.35 -22.52
CA ALA A 133 -9.18 -4.57 -22.51
C ALA A 133 -10.56 -4.36 -23.16
N GLU A 134 -10.83 -5.16 -24.18
CA GLU A 134 -12.16 -5.28 -24.81
C GLU A 134 -13.05 -6.24 -24.00
N ASN A 135 -12.54 -7.42 -23.65
CA ASN A 135 -13.20 -8.35 -22.73
C ASN A 135 -12.79 -8.05 -21.29
N LYS A 136 -13.72 -7.54 -20.49
CA LYS A 136 -13.52 -7.15 -19.09
C LYS A 136 -14.83 -7.28 -18.32
N PRO A 137 -14.79 -7.46 -16.99
CA PRO A 137 -16.01 -7.48 -16.20
C PRO A 137 -16.69 -6.11 -16.26
N THR A 138 -18.02 -6.11 -16.11
CA THR A 138 -18.78 -4.92 -15.71
C THR A 138 -18.47 -4.57 -14.25
N SER A 139 -18.84 -3.36 -13.80
CA SER A 139 -18.68 -2.98 -12.39
C SER A 139 -19.40 -3.94 -11.42
N GLU A 140 -20.56 -4.47 -11.83
CA GLU A 140 -21.32 -5.45 -11.03
C GLU A 140 -20.59 -6.81 -10.96
N GLU A 141 -20.08 -7.31 -12.09
CA GLU A 141 -19.28 -8.55 -12.12
C GLU A 141 -17.98 -8.39 -11.33
N ALA A 142 -17.31 -7.25 -11.43
CA ALA A 142 -16.12 -6.93 -10.64
C ALA A 142 -16.44 -6.90 -9.14
N GLN A 143 -17.54 -6.25 -8.75
CA GLN A 143 -18.00 -6.25 -7.36
C GLN A 143 -18.24 -7.68 -6.85
N ASN A 144 -18.95 -8.49 -7.62
CA ASN A 144 -19.26 -9.87 -7.25
C ASN A 144 -17.99 -10.73 -7.13
N ALA A 145 -17.02 -10.54 -8.02
CA ALA A 145 -15.73 -11.23 -7.97
C ALA A 145 -14.94 -10.85 -6.69
N ILE A 146 -14.92 -9.56 -6.33
CA ILE A 146 -14.27 -9.05 -5.10
C ILE A 146 -14.99 -9.60 -3.85
N ILE A 147 -16.32 -9.54 -3.81
CA ILE A 147 -17.12 -10.11 -2.72
C ILE A 147 -16.86 -11.62 -2.60
N THR A 148 -16.76 -12.35 -3.71
CA THR A 148 -16.48 -13.79 -3.66
C THR A 148 -15.10 -14.08 -3.09
N HIS A 149 -14.10 -13.27 -3.46
CA HIS A 149 -12.72 -13.40 -2.99
C HIS A 149 -12.59 -13.13 -1.48
N TYR A 150 -13.11 -12.00 -1.01
CA TYR A 150 -13.03 -11.57 0.40
C TYR A 150 -14.23 -11.99 1.26
N LYS A 151 -15.18 -12.72 0.67
CA LYS A 151 -16.41 -13.22 1.30
C LYS A 151 -17.17 -12.10 2.00
N ASN A 152 -17.56 -12.34 3.25
CA ASN A 152 -18.45 -11.47 4.01
C ASN A 152 -17.83 -10.12 4.41
N GLU A 153 -16.50 -9.93 4.28
CA GLU A 153 -15.83 -8.71 4.74
C GLU A 153 -16.16 -7.51 3.85
N VAL A 154 -15.98 -7.67 2.53
CA VAL A 154 -16.30 -6.59 1.58
C VAL A 154 -17.80 -6.33 1.54
N SER A 155 -18.65 -7.37 1.60
CA SER A 155 -20.11 -7.15 1.62
C SER A 155 -20.55 -6.27 2.79
N LYS A 156 -20.05 -6.55 4.01
CA LYS A 156 -20.37 -5.73 5.19
C LYS A 156 -19.87 -4.29 5.04
N LEU A 157 -18.66 -4.12 4.51
CA LEU A 157 -18.08 -2.80 4.28
C LEU A 157 -18.93 -2.00 3.28
N LEU A 158 -19.35 -2.62 2.17
CA LEU A 158 -20.21 -1.96 1.19
C LEU A 158 -21.58 -1.61 1.79
N ASP A 159 -22.15 -2.49 2.60
CA ASP A 159 -23.44 -2.23 3.28
C ASP A 159 -23.34 -1.06 4.28
N GLU A 160 -22.30 -1.03 5.12
CA GLU A 160 -22.06 0.01 6.12
C GLU A 160 -21.97 1.40 5.50
N TYR A 161 -21.23 1.53 4.40
CA TYR A 161 -21.04 2.79 3.69
C TYR A 161 -22.12 3.05 2.62
N LYS A 162 -23.13 2.16 2.51
CA LYS A 162 -24.16 2.17 1.46
C LYS A 162 -23.54 2.36 0.06
N ALA A 163 -22.45 1.63 -0.17
CA ALA A 163 -21.57 1.78 -1.31
C ALA A 163 -21.76 0.66 -2.33
N HIS A 164 -21.33 0.93 -3.55
CA HIS A 164 -21.16 -0.05 -4.62
C HIS A 164 -19.80 0.17 -5.28
N ILE A 165 -19.21 -0.87 -5.85
CA ILE A 165 -17.92 -0.80 -6.53
C ILE A 165 -18.14 -0.37 -7.98
N GLN A 166 -17.33 0.58 -8.43
CA GLN A 166 -17.18 0.91 -9.84
C GLN A 166 -15.79 0.54 -10.32
N MET A 167 -15.71 -0.08 -11.49
CA MET A 167 -14.46 -0.39 -12.16
C MET A 167 -14.09 0.74 -13.12
N GLY A 168 -12.80 1.06 -13.17
CA GLY A 168 -12.24 2.02 -14.10
C GLY A 168 -11.86 1.39 -15.45
N THR A 169 -10.90 2.04 -16.09
CA THR A 169 -10.25 1.59 -17.32
C THR A 169 -9.47 0.31 -17.03
N ALA A 170 -9.77 -0.73 -17.81
CA ALA A 170 -9.11 -2.02 -17.70
C ALA A 170 -8.12 -2.24 -18.85
N TYR A 171 -6.99 -2.89 -18.55
CA TYR A 171 -5.93 -3.21 -19.50
C TYR A 171 -5.68 -4.72 -19.50
N ASN A 172 -5.42 -5.31 -20.67
CA ASN A 172 -5.03 -6.71 -20.77
C ASN A 172 -3.73 -6.93 -19.99
N ALA A 173 -3.67 -7.99 -19.18
CA ALA A 173 -2.48 -8.38 -18.43
C ALA A 173 -1.92 -9.71 -18.94
N PRO A 174 -0.63 -9.98 -18.71
CA PRO A 174 -0.05 -11.27 -19.04
C PRO A 174 -0.71 -12.39 -18.24
N LEU A 175 -1.17 -13.44 -18.94
CA LEU A 175 -1.69 -14.64 -18.29
C LEU A 175 -0.60 -15.26 -17.39
N GLN A 176 -0.98 -15.68 -16.20
CA GLN A 176 -0.07 -16.25 -15.20
C GLN A 176 -0.07 -17.78 -15.20
N SER A 177 -1.04 -18.41 -15.88
CA SER A 177 -1.10 -19.86 -16.05
C SER A 177 -1.70 -20.26 -17.39
N GLN A 178 -1.47 -21.51 -17.82
CA GLN A 178 -2.06 -22.04 -19.05
C GLN A 178 -3.58 -22.25 -18.97
N ASP A 179 -4.15 -22.24 -17.76
CA ASP A 179 -5.59 -22.43 -17.55
C ASP A 179 -6.36 -21.11 -17.59
N GLU A 180 -5.67 -19.98 -17.57
CA GLU A 180 -6.29 -18.66 -17.75
C GLU A 180 -6.71 -18.46 -19.21
N LEU A 181 -7.91 -17.91 -19.39
CA LEU A 181 -8.45 -17.51 -20.67
C LEU A 181 -8.21 -16.03 -20.93
N VAL A 182 -8.50 -15.19 -19.92
CA VAL A 182 -8.33 -13.73 -19.97
C VAL A 182 -7.87 -13.26 -18.59
N ARG A 183 -6.97 -12.28 -18.58
CA ARG A 183 -6.60 -11.51 -17.39
C ARG A 183 -6.59 -10.03 -17.73
N VAL A 184 -7.24 -9.22 -16.91
CA VAL A 184 -7.27 -7.76 -17.05
C VAL A 184 -6.97 -7.10 -15.72
N THR A 185 -6.19 -6.02 -15.76
CA THR A 185 -5.87 -5.22 -14.58
C THR A 185 -6.67 -3.94 -14.63
N ALA A 186 -7.38 -3.62 -13.54
CA ALA A 186 -8.17 -2.40 -13.46
C ALA A 186 -8.16 -1.82 -12.04
N MET A 187 -8.25 -0.50 -11.97
CA MET A 187 -8.58 0.17 -10.71
C MET A 187 -10.06 -0.01 -10.38
N VAL A 188 -10.36 -0.05 -9.09
CA VAL A 188 -11.73 0.02 -8.59
C VAL A 188 -11.84 1.11 -7.53
N SER A 189 -13.05 1.64 -7.36
CA SER A 189 -13.37 2.60 -6.32
C SER A 189 -14.78 2.36 -5.81
N ALA A 190 -15.02 2.65 -4.54
CA ALA A 190 -16.35 2.56 -3.97
C ALA A 190 -17.11 3.88 -4.17
N PHE A 191 -18.41 3.77 -4.44
CA PHE A 191 -19.30 4.89 -4.71
C PHE A 191 -20.55 4.78 -3.86
N ASN A 192 -20.99 5.91 -3.32
CA ASN A 192 -22.26 6.04 -2.63
C ASN A 192 -23.17 6.99 -3.42
N LYS A 193 -24.48 6.68 -3.49
CA LYS A 193 -25.43 7.46 -4.31
C LYS A 193 -25.61 8.91 -3.83
N GLU A 194 -25.46 9.16 -2.55
CA GLU A 194 -25.61 10.48 -1.93
C GLU A 194 -24.29 11.26 -1.91
N ARG A 195 -23.19 10.55 -1.68
CA ARG A 195 -21.87 11.09 -1.38
C ARG A 195 -20.89 11.10 -2.56
N GLY A 196 -21.23 10.41 -3.65
CA GLY A 196 -20.37 10.26 -4.81
C GLY A 196 -19.23 9.27 -4.57
N ASN A 197 -18.03 9.63 -5.03
CA ASN A 197 -16.85 8.76 -4.99
C ASN A 197 -16.24 8.73 -3.59
N LEU A 198 -16.30 7.57 -2.94
CA LEU A 198 -15.72 7.34 -1.63
C LEU A 198 -14.25 6.89 -1.70
N GLY A 199 -13.70 6.71 -2.90
CA GLY A 199 -12.35 6.19 -3.07
C GLY A 199 -12.22 4.73 -2.64
N ASN A 200 -11.05 4.38 -2.13
CA ASN A 200 -10.91 3.16 -1.35
C ASN A 200 -11.35 3.45 0.08
N ILE A 201 -12.51 2.90 0.46
CA ILE A 201 -13.06 3.07 1.80
C ILE A 201 -12.12 2.45 2.83
N GLN A 202 -11.85 1.15 2.71
CA GLN A 202 -11.06 0.42 3.69
C GLN A 202 -10.63 -0.96 3.21
N MET A 203 -9.54 -1.50 3.78
CA MET A 203 -9.23 -2.93 3.71
C MET A 203 -10.44 -3.79 4.10
N PRO A 204 -10.68 -4.94 3.45
CA PRO A 204 -9.81 -5.58 2.47
C PRO A 204 -10.03 -5.12 1.02
N LEU A 205 -10.79 -4.04 0.79
CA LEU A 205 -10.89 -3.45 -0.54
C LEU A 205 -9.55 -2.77 -0.90
N ASP A 206 -8.96 -3.21 -2.00
CA ASP A 206 -7.78 -2.64 -2.63
C ASP A 206 -8.23 -1.69 -3.77
N VAL A 207 -7.32 -0.80 -4.19
CA VAL A 207 -7.59 0.18 -5.27
C VAL A 207 -7.44 -0.40 -6.67
N ILE A 208 -6.88 -1.60 -6.78
CA ILE A 208 -6.47 -2.22 -8.04
C ILE A 208 -6.52 -3.75 -7.89
N TYR A 209 -6.99 -4.42 -8.94
CA TYR A 209 -7.08 -5.87 -9.00
C TYR A 209 -6.75 -6.38 -10.39
N ASP A 210 -6.30 -7.65 -10.45
CA ASP A 210 -6.46 -8.45 -11.65
C ASP A 210 -7.77 -9.22 -11.60
N PHE A 211 -8.55 -9.12 -12.68
CA PHE A 211 -9.74 -9.93 -12.93
C PHE A 211 -9.40 -11.00 -13.97
N VAL A 212 -9.72 -12.25 -13.63
CA VAL A 212 -9.29 -13.44 -14.38
C VAL A 212 -10.50 -14.28 -14.75
N GLN A 213 -10.55 -14.77 -15.98
CA GLN A 213 -11.45 -15.86 -16.40
C GLN A 213 -10.61 -17.11 -16.66
N TYR A 214 -11.07 -18.26 -16.20
CA TYR A 214 -10.42 -19.55 -16.47
C TYR A 214 -11.12 -20.31 -17.59
N LYS A 215 -10.38 -21.16 -18.30
CA LYS A 215 -10.93 -22.00 -19.39
C LYS A 215 -12.04 -22.95 -18.92
N SER A 216 -12.01 -23.39 -17.66
CA SER A 216 -13.05 -24.24 -17.05
C SER A 216 -14.35 -23.49 -16.82
N GLU A 217 -14.28 -22.19 -16.53
CA GLU A 217 -15.42 -21.33 -16.16
C GLU A 217 -15.33 -19.98 -16.90
N PRO A 218 -15.48 -19.97 -18.24
CA PRO A 218 -15.17 -18.81 -19.08
C PRO A 218 -16.12 -17.62 -18.89
N ASN A 219 -17.18 -17.78 -18.11
CA ASN A 219 -18.18 -16.73 -17.83
C ASN A 219 -18.09 -16.22 -16.38
N VAL A 220 -17.11 -16.68 -15.60
CA VAL A 220 -16.93 -16.29 -14.19
C VAL A 220 -15.64 -15.49 -14.07
N TRP A 221 -15.73 -14.33 -13.43
CA TRP A 221 -14.58 -13.50 -13.10
C TRP A 221 -14.11 -13.77 -11.68
N TYR A 222 -12.80 -13.97 -11.53
CA TYR A 222 -12.11 -14.16 -10.26
C TYR A 222 -11.14 -13.01 -10.02
N VAL A 223 -10.87 -12.73 -8.75
CA VAL A 223 -9.89 -11.70 -8.35
C VAL A 223 -8.57 -12.34 -7.97
N SER A 224 -7.48 -11.70 -8.39
CA SER A 224 -6.09 -12.02 -8.07
C SER A 224 -5.34 -10.71 -7.76
N ASP A 225 -4.19 -10.81 -7.09
CA ASP A 225 -3.28 -9.67 -6.95
C ASP A 225 -2.87 -9.17 -8.35
N PHE A 226 -2.71 -7.85 -8.47
CA PHE A 226 -2.45 -7.21 -9.75
C PHE A 226 -1.04 -7.56 -10.27
N SER A 227 -0.94 -7.89 -11.56
CA SER A 227 0.32 -8.38 -12.15
C SER A 227 1.09 -7.36 -12.98
N GLN A 228 0.52 -6.16 -13.20
CA GLN A 228 1.15 -5.10 -13.99
C GLN A 228 0.86 -3.70 -13.43
N ASN A 229 1.75 -2.76 -13.76
CA ASN A 229 1.55 -1.35 -13.49
C ASN A 229 0.54 -0.75 -14.47
N ILE A 230 -0.48 -0.06 -13.97
CA ILE A 230 -1.41 0.74 -14.78
C ILE A 230 -1.38 2.21 -14.33
N PRO A 231 -1.74 3.17 -15.20
CA PRO A 231 -1.88 4.55 -14.80
C PRO A 231 -3.08 4.70 -13.85
N TYR A 232 -2.97 5.67 -12.95
CA TYR A 232 -4.06 6.11 -12.08
C TYR A 232 -5.24 6.62 -12.92
N ASP A 233 -6.41 6.07 -12.66
CA ASP A 233 -7.62 6.40 -13.38
C ASP A 233 -8.29 7.64 -12.77
N TYR A 234 -7.93 8.81 -13.31
CA TYR A 234 -8.51 10.10 -12.92
C TYR A 234 -9.98 10.26 -13.33
N LYS A 235 -10.50 9.45 -14.26
CA LYS A 235 -11.92 9.48 -14.63
C LYS A 235 -12.75 8.75 -13.59
N LEU A 236 -12.30 7.56 -13.18
CA LEU A 236 -12.89 6.81 -12.07
C LEU A 236 -12.77 7.60 -10.76
N ASN A 237 -11.59 8.19 -10.52
CA ASN A 237 -11.28 8.87 -9.26
C ASN A 237 -11.53 10.38 -9.29
N LYS A 238 -12.40 10.85 -10.19
CA LYS A 238 -12.78 12.27 -10.24
C LYS A 238 -13.56 12.62 -8.97
N GLU A 239 -13.26 13.79 -8.39
CA GLU A 239 -14.01 14.37 -7.27
C GLU A 239 -14.13 13.41 -6.07
N ARG A 240 -13.00 12.85 -5.62
CA ARG A 240 -12.95 12.15 -4.32
C ARG A 240 -13.38 13.11 -3.22
N TRP A 241 -14.36 12.69 -2.42
CA TRP A 241 -14.88 13.51 -1.33
C TRP A 241 -14.03 13.42 -0.08
#